data_AF-E3I5H2-F1
#
_entry.id   AF-E3I5H2-F1
#
_cell.length_a   1.000
_cell.length_b   1.000
_cell.length_c   1.000
_cell.angle_alpha   90.00
_cell.angle_beta   90.00
_cell.angle_gamma   90.00
#
_symmetry.space_group_name_H-M   'P 1'
#
loop_
_entity.id
_entity.type
_entity.pdbx_description
1 polymer ?
#
loop_
_entity_poly.entity_id
_entity_poly.type
_entity_poly.pdbx_seq_one_letter_code
_entity_poly.pdbx_strand_id
1 'polypeptide(L)' 'MIPVPTGVRVWLATGHTDMRRGFPSLSLQVQEVLLREPLSGHLFACGGRGDLFEGNLA' A
#
# COMPACT_ATOMS: atom_id res chain seq x y z
N MET A 1 -5.43 16.67 -6.43
CA MET A 1 -6.32 15.57 -6.00
C MET A 1 -6.36 14.55 -7.12
N ILE A 2 -6.08 13.28 -6.85
CA ILE A 2 -6.11 12.21 -7.86
C ILE A 2 -7.52 11.60 -7.84
N PRO A 3 -8.24 11.52 -8.97
CA PRO A 3 -9.55 10.89 -9.02
C PRO A 3 -9.40 9.38 -8.78
N VAL A 4 -10.13 8.84 -7.80
CA VAL A 4 -10.16 7.41 -7.50
C VAL A 4 -11.42 6.80 -8.11
N PRO A 5 -11.31 5.81 -9.01
CA PRO A 5 -12.47 5.15 -9.59
C PRO A 5 -13.27 4.38 -8.51
N THR A 6 -14.58 4.32 -8.69
CA THR A 6 -15.48 3.57 -7.81
C THR A 6 -15.14 2.08 -7.84
N GLY A 7 -14.98 1.45 -6.67
CA GLY A 7 -14.63 0.03 -6.54
C GLY A 7 -13.12 -0.27 -6.40
N VAL A 8 -12.27 0.76 -6.42
CA VAL A 8 -10.84 0.59 -6.06
C VAL A 8 -10.70 0.34 -4.57
N ARG A 9 -10.01 -0.74 -4.21
CA ARG A 9 -9.60 -1.01 -2.82
C ARG A 9 -8.33 -0.23 -2.50
N VAL A 10 -8.28 0.31 -1.30
CA VAL A 10 -7.11 1.02 -0.76
C VAL A 10 -6.50 0.16 0.34
N TRP A 11 -5.21 -0.09 0.21
CA TRP A 11 -4.41 -0.83 1.18
C TRP A 11 -3.43 0.11 1.86
N LEU A 12 -3.32 0.03 3.18
CA LEU A 12 -2.40 0.84 3.96
C LEU A 12 -1.29 -0.06 4.50
N ALA A 13 -0.03 0.24 4.17
CA ALA A 13 1.11 -0.38 4.81
C ALA A 13 1.33 0.31 6.17
N THR A 14 0.97 -0.38 7.25
CA THR A 14 0.97 0.17 8.62
C THR A 14 2.28 -0.07 9.37
N GLY A 15 3.39 -0.10 8.65
CA GLY A 15 4.73 -0.31 9.19
C GLY A 15 5.65 0.85 8.85
N HIS A 16 6.87 0.82 9.38
CA HIS A 16 7.88 1.79 8.97
C HIS A 16 8.34 1.50 7.54
N THR A 17 7.80 2.23 6.58
CA THR A 17 8.23 2.15 5.19
C THR A 17 9.19 3.29 4.87
N ASP A 18 10.42 2.93 4.54
CA ASP A 18 11.38 3.89 4.01
C ASP A 18 10.99 4.30 2.58
N MET A 19 10.30 5.44 2.47
CA MET A 19 9.86 6.02 1.20
C MET A 19 11.03 6.47 0.30
N ARG A 20 12.28 6.49 0.80
CA ARG A 20 13.47 6.83 -0.01
C ARG A 20 13.91 5.67 -0.92
N ARG A 21 13.41 4.46 -0.70
CA ARG A 21 13.77 3.26 -1.49
C ARG A 21 13.12 3.21 -2.88
N GLY A 22 12.17 4.11 -3.16
CA GLY A 22 11.51 4.20 -4.46
C GLY A 22 10.57 3.04 -4.78
N PHE A 23 9.94 3.10 -5.95
CA PHE A 23 8.87 2.18 -6.35
C PHE A 23 9.23 0.69 -6.32
N PRO A 24 10.42 0.22 -6.77
CA PRO A 24 10.74 -1.20 -6.79
C PRO A 24 10.75 -1.86 -5.39
N SER A 25 11.21 -1.13 -4.37
CA SER A 25 11.18 -1.64 -3.00
C SER A 25 9.77 -1.59 -2.41
N LEU A 26 8.98 -0.58 -2.77
CA LEU A 26 7.58 -0.49 -2.33
C LEU A 26 6.72 -1.60 -2.97
N SER A 27 6.95 -1.94 -4.24
CA SER A 27 6.24 -3.03 -4.92
C SER A 27 6.60 -4.40 -4.34
N LEU A 28 7.84 -4.58 -3.87
CA LEU A 28 8.21 -5.76 -3.08
C LEU A 28 7.45 -5.83 -1.76
N GLN A 29 7.30 -4.72 -1.02
CA GLN A 29 6.50 -4.72 0.21
C GLN A 29 5.04 -5.09 -0.06
N VAL A 30 4.45 -4.64 -1.17
CA VAL A 30 3.09 -5.04 -1.54
C VAL A 30 2.99 -6.54 -1.82
N GLN A 31 4.00 -7.13 -2.47
CA GLN A 31 4.03 -8.55 -2.77
C GLN A 31 4.33 -9.43 -1.56
N GLU A 32 5.32 -9.06 -0.76
CA GLU A 32 5.85 -9.90 0.32
C GLU A 32 5.17 -9.66 1.67
N VAL A 33 4.75 -8.41 1.94
CA VAL A 33 4.11 -8.04 3.23
C VAL A 33 2.60 -8.06 3.08
N LEU A 34 2.06 -7.38 2.07
CA LEU A 34 0.62 -7.32 1.85
C LEU A 34 0.08 -8.53 1.07
N LEU A 35 0.95 -9.37 0.51
CA LEU A 35 0.59 -10.57 -0.28
C LEU A 35 -0.38 -10.24 -1.43
N ARG A 36 -0.16 -9.10 -2.10
CA ARG A 36 -0.97 -8.61 -3.22
C ARG A 36 -0.14 -8.33 -4.45
N GLU A 37 -0.83 -8.26 -5.59
CA GLU A 37 -0.22 -7.86 -6.86
C GLU A 37 -0.14 -6.32 -6.92
N PRO A 38 1.07 -5.73 -7.05
CA PRO A 38 1.30 -4.30 -6.93
C PRO A 38 0.73 -3.47 -8.08
N LEU A 39 0.41 -4.09 -9.23
CA LEU A 39 -0.14 -3.45 -10.41
C LEU A 39 -1.62 -3.79 -10.64
N SER A 40 -2.34 -4.24 -9.61
CA SER A 40 -3.71 -4.77 -9.70
C SER A 40 -4.79 -3.70 -9.96
N GLY A 41 -4.40 -2.44 -10.15
CA GLY A 41 -5.30 -1.30 -10.19
C GLY A 41 -5.84 -0.89 -8.81
N HIS A 42 -5.30 -1.47 -7.75
CA HIS A 42 -5.56 -1.06 -6.36
C HIS A 42 -4.60 0.04 -5.90
N LEU A 43 -5.02 0.81 -4.92
CA LEU A 43 -4.20 1.86 -4.32
C LEU A 43 -3.46 1.30 -3.12
N PHE A 44 -2.15 1.51 -3.08
CA PHE A 44 -1.30 1.14 -1.94
C PHE A 44 -0.71 2.42 -1.33
N ALA A 45 -1.15 2.73 -0.11
CA ALA A 45 -0.63 3.84 0.67
C ALA A 45 0.50 3.32 1.57
N CYS A 46 1.72 3.79 1.32
CA CYS A 46 2.88 3.51 2.15
C CYS A 46 3.33 4.81 2.83
N GLY A 47 3.40 4.80 4.16
CA GLY A 47 3.76 5.97 4.96
C GLY A 47 5.09 5.79 5.68
N GLY A 48 5.87 6.87 5.80
CA GLY A 48 7.11 6.87 6.57
C GLY A 48 6.92 6.83 8.10
N ARG A 49 5.70 7.10 8.58
CA ARG A 49 5.28 6.95 9.98
C ARG A 49 3.79 6.60 10.01
N GLY A 50 3.48 5.38 10.42
CA GLY A 50 2.13 4.88 10.64
C GLY A 50 2.18 3.63 11.50
N ASP A 51 1.49 3.69 12.62
CA ASP A 51 1.22 2.65 13.60
C ASP A 51 0.34 1.52 13.01
N LEU A 52 0.55 0.30 13.52
CA LEU A 52 0.04 -0.97 12.99
C LEU A 52 -1.50 -1.05 13.07
N PHE A 53 -2.18 -1.14 11.92
CA PHE A 53 -3.61 -1.47 11.87
C PHE A 53 -3.90 -2.40 10.69
N GLU A 54 -4.11 -3.68 11.00
CA GLU A 54 -4.57 -4.68 10.05
C GLU A 54 -6.08 -4.55 9.88
N GLY A 55 -6.51 -3.55 9.11
CA GLY A 55 -7.91 -3.27 8.85
C GLY A 55 -8.36 -3.87 7.52
N ASN A 56 -8.84 -5.12 7.54
CA ASN A 56 -9.70 -5.65 6.48
C ASN A 56 -11.04 -4.89 6.52
N LEU A 57 -11.16 -3.80 5.76
CA LEU A 57 -12.49 -3.31 5.40
C LEU A 57 -13.05 -4.25 4.33
N ALA A 58 -13.93 -5.14 4.80
CA ALA A 58 -14.82 -5.96 4.00
C ALA A 58 -15.59 -5.12 2.96
#